data_AF-A0A2T0RVQ7-F1
#
_entry.id   AF-A0A2T0RVQ7-F1
#
_cell.length_a   1.000
_cell.length_b   1.000
_cell.length_c   1.000
_cell.angle_alpha   90.00
_cell.angle_beta   90.00
_cell.angle_gamma   90.00
#
_symmetry.space_group_name_H-M   'P 1'
#
loop_
_entity.id
_entity.type
_entity.pdbx_description
1 polymer ?
#
loop_
_entity_poly.entity_id
_entity_poly.type
_entity_poly.pdbx_seq_one_letter_code
_entity_poly.pdbx_strand_id
1 'polypeptide(L)'
;MVDSNKIANMVLIPKLEMLIHKKGPAVTNSTDELKPVTMWENKAAKGHALCAEPIFRDHIEGTQALRDRQAAYLDSLPSDPPEVIRAALKLMHPNSESYPDGIEEALHLSHALEALVKDGDLDEDGFNRDAALYVADRVVMAMHRATRQLDRIGDILGNPGRIERDRAT
;
A
#
# COMPACT_ATOMS: atom_id res chain seq x y z
N MET A 1 46.16 -50.44 30.31
CA MET A 1 45.94 -49.28 31.19
C MET A 1 45.61 -48.09 30.30
N VAL A 2 44.42 -47.53 30.48
CA VAL A 2 43.86 -46.27 29.95
C VAL A 2 43.43 -46.23 28.48
N ASP A 3 42.12 -46.37 28.28
CA ASP A 3 41.31 -45.77 27.22
C ASP A 3 41.40 -44.24 27.22
N SER A 4 41.28 -43.62 26.03
CA SER A 4 40.38 -42.48 25.79
C SER A 4 40.40 -41.99 24.34
N ASN A 5 39.33 -42.33 23.60
CA ASN A 5 38.52 -41.46 22.74
C ASN A 5 39.08 -40.74 21.50
N LYS A 6 38.20 -40.70 20.47
CA LYS A 6 38.16 -39.93 19.21
C LYS A 6 38.91 -40.57 18.04
N ILE A 7 38.32 -40.94 16.90
CA ILE A 7 37.01 -40.69 16.29
C ILE A 7 36.68 -41.94 15.46
N ALA A 8 35.51 -42.51 15.73
CA ALA A 8 34.91 -43.56 14.93
C ALA A 8 34.17 -42.98 13.72
N ASN A 9 33.93 -43.85 12.73
CA ASN A 9 32.86 -43.78 11.73
C ASN A 9 33.07 -42.77 10.58
N MET A 10 32.72 -43.02 9.32
CA MET A 10 32.00 -44.12 8.65
C MET A 10 32.06 -43.73 7.16
N VAL A 11 32.46 -44.63 6.27
CA VAL A 11 31.54 -45.37 5.38
C VAL A 11 31.14 -44.63 4.09
N LEU A 12 31.54 -45.29 3.00
CA LEU A 12 30.87 -45.45 1.70
C LEU A 12 30.21 -44.23 1.05
N ILE A 13 30.83 -43.84 -0.06
CA ILE A 13 30.16 -43.24 -1.22
C ILE A 13 29.14 -44.25 -1.75
N PRO A 14 27.82 -43.94 -1.74
CA PRO A 14 27.10 -43.91 -3.02
C PRO A 14 25.92 -42.92 -3.05
N LYS A 15 25.77 -42.16 -4.14
CA LYS A 15 24.46 -41.79 -4.71
C LYS A 15 24.63 -40.94 -5.98
N LEU A 16 24.49 -41.58 -7.13
CA LEU A 16 24.40 -40.95 -8.46
C LEU A 16 23.03 -41.15 -9.11
N GLU A 17 22.00 -41.48 -8.33
CA GLU A 17 20.62 -41.58 -8.81
C GLU A 17 19.69 -40.86 -7.83
N MET A 18 19.33 -39.61 -8.13
CA MET A 18 18.09 -38.95 -7.71
C MET A 18 18.00 -37.58 -8.40
N LEU A 19 17.91 -37.59 -9.72
CA LEU A 19 17.24 -36.50 -10.44
C LEU A 19 16.18 -37.14 -11.32
N ILE A 20 15.05 -36.45 -11.43
CA ILE A 20 13.79 -36.84 -12.08
C ILE A 20 12.81 -37.52 -11.08
N HIS A 21 11.69 -36.83 -10.85
CA HIS A 21 10.53 -37.13 -10.00
C HIS A 21 10.50 -36.55 -8.57
N LYS A 22 10.68 -35.22 -8.43
CA LYS A 22 9.96 -34.49 -7.36
C LYS A 22 8.49 -34.41 -7.78
N LYS A 23 7.71 -35.40 -7.34
CA LYS A 23 6.26 -35.44 -7.39
C LYS A 23 5.73 -34.15 -6.73
N GLY A 24 5.00 -33.33 -7.48
CA GLY A 24 4.24 -32.20 -6.92
C GLY A 24 3.25 -32.67 -5.86
N PRO A 25 2.68 -31.75 -5.04
CA PRO A 25 1.80 -32.13 -3.95
C PRO A 25 0.65 -33.01 -4.46
N ALA A 26 0.37 -34.08 -3.72
CA ALA A 26 -0.66 -35.06 -4.03
C ALA A 26 -2.03 -34.38 -4.09
N VAL A 27 -2.65 -34.38 -5.27
CA VAL A 27 -4.04 -33.99 -5.46
C VAL A 27 -4.92 -35.02 -4.75
N THR A 28 -5.62 -34.59 -3.71
CA THR A 28 -6.59 -35.41 -2.99
C THR A 28 -7.89 -35.52 -3.79
N ASN A 29 -8.16 -36.73 -4.28
CA ASN A 29 -9.47 -37.29 -4.63
C ASN A 29 -10.57 -36.32 -5.13
N SER A 30 -10.58 -36.03 -6.42
CA SER A 30 -11.80 -35.92 -7.21
C SER A 30 -11.57 -36.62 -8.55
N THR A 31 -12.56 -37.37 -9.03
CA THR A 31 -12.58 -37.96 -10.38
C THR A 31 -12.80 -36.87 -11.44
N ASP A 32 -12.02 -35.80 -11.40
CA ASP A 32 -12.02 -34.79 -12.44
C ASP A 32 -11.08 -35.25 -13.56
N GLU A 33 -11.63 -35.34 -14.77
CA GLU A 33 -10.82 -35.54 -15.98
C GLU A 33 -9.69 -34.51 -16.00
N LEU A 34 -8.45 -34.98 -16.11
CA LEU A 34 -7.27 -34.14 -16.23
C LEU A 34 -7.38 -33.29 -17.51
N LYS A 35 -7.85 -32.05 -17.37
CA LYS A 35 -7.99 -31.07 -18.45
C LYS A 35 -7.05 -29.89 -18.22
N PRO A 36 -6.48 -29.31 -19.29
CA PRO A 36 -5.65 -28.11 -19.17
C PRO A 36 -6.51 -26.94 -18.67
N VAL A 37 -5.91 -26.08 -17.83
CA VAL A 37 -6.53 -24.83 -17.39
C VAL A 37 -6.80 -23.96 -18.62
N THR A 38 -8.06 -23.57 -18.82
CA THR A 38 -8.47 -22.72 -19.93
C THR A 38 -8.12 -21.26 -19.67
N MET A 39 -8.08 -20.45 -20.73
CA MET A 39 -7.74 -19.03 -20.62
C MET A 39 -8.76 -18.23 -19.79
N TRP A 40 -10.05 -18.63 -19.76
CA TRP A 40 -11.05 -17.94 -18.96
C TRP A 40 -10.91 -18.25 -17.47
N GLU A 41 -10.58 -19.50 -17.10
CA GLU A 41 -10.28 -19.89 -15.71
C GLU A 41 -9.04 -19.15 -15.20
N ASN A 42 -8.00 -19.09 -16.03
CA ASN A 42 -6.80 -18.33 -15.69
C ASN A 42 -7.11 -16.84 -15.52
N LYS A 43 -7.94 -16.25 -16.40
CA LYS A 43 -8.36 -14.85 -16.27
C LYS A 43 -9.19 -14.58 -15.01
N ALA A 44 -10.08 -15.50 -14.64
CA ALA A 44 -10.84 -15.43 -13.39
C ALA A 44 -9.90 -15.46 -12.16
N ALA A 45 -8.83 -16.25 -12.24
CA ALA A 45 -7.74 -16.28 -11.27
C ALA A 45 -6.72 -15.13 -11.43
N LYS A 46 -7.05 -14.06 -12.16
CA LYS A 46 -6.18 -12.89 -12.43
C LYS A 46 -4.82 -13.25 -13.05
N GLY A 47 -4.76 -14.34 -13.81
CA GLY A 47 -3.54 -14.83 -14.46
C GLY A 47 -2.64 -15.70 -13.57
N HIS A 48 -3.03 -15.95 -12.31
CA HIS A 48 -2.21 -16.71 -11.37
C HIS A 48 -2.22 -18.22 -11.61
N ALA A 49 -3.25 -18.76 -12.27
CA ALA A 49 -3.39 -20.21 -12.46
C ALA A 49 -2.35 -20.81 -13.43
N LEU A 50 -1.88 -20.02 -14.39
CA LEU A 50 -0.82 -20.39 -15.33
C LEU A 50 0.53 -19.70 -15.03
N CYS A 51 0.63 -19.01 -13.89
CA CYS A 51 1.85 -18.31 -13.49
C CYS A 51 2.90 -19.31 -12.99
N ALA A 52 4.18 -19.01 -13.22
CA ALA A 52 5.25 -19.80 -12.63
C ALA A 52 5.22 -19.67 -11.09
N GLU A 53 5.39 -20.80 -10.39
CA GLU A 53 5.32 -20.88 -8.93
C GLU A 53 6.14 -19.80 -8.19
N PRO A 54 7.39 -19.46 -8.59
CA PRO A 54 8.15 -18.40 -7.91
C PRO A 54 7.47 -17.03 -8.00
N ILE A 55 6.96 -16.67 -9.18
CA ILE A 55 6.30 -15.36 -9.41
C ILE A 55 4.97 -15.30 -8.65
N PHE A 56 4.24 -16.42 -8.61
CA PHE A 56 3.02 -16.53 -7.81
C PHE A 56 3.31 -16.30 -6.33
N ARG A 57 4.34 -16.97 -5.78
CA ARG A 57 4.76 -16.78 -4.37
C ARG A 57 5.18 -15.35 -4.08
N ASP A 58 6.04 -14.77 -4.90
CA ASP A 58 6.49 -13.38 -4.74
C ASP A 58 5.29 -12.41 -4.69
N HIS A 59 4.28 -12.63 -5.56
CA HIS A 59 3.08 -11.80 -5.58
C HIS A 59 2.19 -12.00 -4.33
N ILE A 60 2.05 -13.24 -3.86
CA ILE A 60 1.30 -13.54 -2.64
C ILE A 60 2.01 -12.97 -1.41
N GLU A 61 3.32 -13.13 -1.30
CA GLU A 61 4.14 -12.57 -0.23
C GLU A 61 4.09 -11.04 -0.22
N GLY A 62 4.21 -10.40 -1.39
CA GLY A 62 4.06 -8.95 -1.52
C GLY A 62 2.66 -8.46 -1.12
N THR A 63 1.62 -9.20 -1.52
CA THR A 63 0.24 -8.90 -1.13
C THR A 63 0.05 -9.06 0.39
N GLN A 64 0.62 -10.10 0.98
CA GLN A 64 0.55 -10.32 2.43
C GLN A 64 1.28 -9.23 3.20
N ALA A 65 2.48 -8.82 2.76
CA ALA A 65 3.22 -7.72 3.39
C ALA A 65 2.43 -6.39 3.37
N LEU A 66 1.70 -6.10 2.29
CA LEU A 66 0.82 -4.94 2.21
C LEU A 66 -0.37 -5.05 3.17
N ARG A 67 -0.95 -6.24 3.33
CA ARG A 67 -2.04 -6.49 4.30
C ARG A 67 -1.55 -6.34 5.73
N ASP A 68 -0.38 -6.87 6.05
CA ASP A 68 0.21 -6.76 7.38
C ASP A 68 0.52 -5.29 7.71
N ARG A 69 1.05 -4.53 6.74
CA ARG A 69 1.24 -3.09 6.88
C ARG A 69 -0.07 -2.34 7.09
N GLN A 70 -1.14 -2.71 6.37
CA GLN A 70 -2.45 -2.10 6.54
C GLN A 70 -3.06 -2.43 7.92
N ALA A 71 -2.92 -3.67 8.38
CA ALA A 71 -3.37 -4.07 9.72
C ALA A 71 -2.63 -3.29 10.81
N ALA A 72 -1.29 -3.24 10.74
CA ALA A 72 -0.47 -2.45 11.66
C ALA A 72 -0.82 -0.96 11.63
N TYR A 73 -1.20 -0.43 10.46
CA TYR A 73 -1.66 0.94 10.33
C TYR A 73 -3.00 1.16 11.07
N LEU A 74 -4.00 0.30 10.84
CA LEU A 74 -5.29 0.40 11.51
C LEU A 74 -5.17 0.25 13.03
N ASP A 75 -4.31 -0.66 13.50
CA ASP A 75 -4.02 -0.84 14.93
C ASP A 75 -3.33 0.38 15.57
N SER A 76 -2.61 1.17 14.76
CA SER A 76 -1.95 2.40 15.22
C SER A 76 -2.90 3.58 15.39
N LEU A 77 -4.13 3.49 14.88
CA LEU A 77 -5.09 4.59 14.97
C LEU A 77 -5.61 4.73 16.41
N PRO A 78 -5.76 5.97 16.91
CA PRO A 78 -6.32 6.19 18.23
C PRO A 78 -7.72 5.60 18.30
N SER A 79 -8.03 4.98 19.43
CA SER A 79 -9.36 4.43 19.70
C SER A 79 -10.10 5.25 20.75
N ASP A 80 -9.42 5.82 21.75
CA ASP A 80 -10.08 6.61 22.79
C ASP A 80 -10.70 7.91 22.21
N PRO A 81 -12.01 8.20 22.40
CA PRO A 81 -12.67 9.38 21.82
C PRO A 81 -11.94 10.72 22.02
N PRO A 82 -11.43 11.08 23.21
CA PRO A 82 -10.68 12.33 23.36
C PRO A 82 -9.33 12.32 22.64
N GLU A 83 -8.69 11.15 22.48
CA GLU A 83 -7.45 11.03 21.70
C GLU A 83 -7.70 11.12 20.19
N VAL A 84 -8.80 10.54 19.70
CA VAL A 84 -9.27 10.65 18.32
C VAL A 84 -9.52 12.12 17.95
N ILE A 85 -10.26 12.85 18.79
CA ILE A 85 -10.55 14.27 18.58
C ILE A 85 -9.24 15.08 18.60
N ARG A 86 -8.35 14.83 19.56
CA ARG A 86 -7.06 15.52 19.64
C ARG A 86 -6.18 15.25 18.41
N ALA A 87 -6.14 14.01 17.93
CA ALA A 87 -5.36 13.63 16.75
C ALA A 87 -5.91 14.27 15.47
N ALA A 88 -7.24 14.28 15.30
CA ALA A 88 -7.90 14.94 14.18
C ALA A 88 -7.67 16.46 14.22
N LEU A 89 -7.84 17.10 15.38
CA LEU A 89 -7.60 18.54 15.56
C LEU A 89 -6.15 18.92 15.28
N LYS A 90 -5.18 18.08 15.67
CA LYS A 90 -3.76 18.33 15.37
C LYS A 90 -3.47 18.31 13.87
N LEU A 91 -4.19 17.50 13.09
CA LEU A 91 -4.05 17.48 11.63
C LEU A 91 -4.81 18.61 10.95
N MET A 92 -5.96 19.02 11.50
CA MET A 92 -6.72 20.16 10.98
C MET A 92 -6.06 21.51 11.28
N HIS A 93 -5.49 21.63 12.49
CA HIS A 93 -4.91 22.85 13.01
C HIS A 93 -3.60 22.57 13.74
N PRO A 94 -2.51 22.27 13.02
CA PRO A 94 -1.23 21.87 13.62
C PRO A 94 -0.66 22.94 14.57
N ASN A 95 -0.94 24.22 14.31
CA ASN A 95 -0.53 25.36 15.13
C ASN A 95 -1.72 26.12 15.74
N SER A 96 -2.89 25.46 15.91
CA SER A 96 -4.12 26.03 16.49
C SER A 96 -4.77 27.22 15.76
N GLU A 97 -4.13 27.81 14.74
CA GLU A 97 -4.64 28.98 14.01
C GLU A 97 -4.59 28.84 12.48
N SER A 98 -3.90 27.82 11.95
CA SER A 98 -3.74 27.62 10.50
C SER A 98 -4.49 26.37 10.03
N TYR A 99 -4.93 26.40 8.78
CA TYR A 99 -5.56 25.28 8.08
C TYR A 99 -4.57 24.14 7.83
N PRO A 100 -5.03 22.96 7.36
CA PRO A 100 -4.14 21.91 6.89
C PRO A 100 -3.13 22.43 5.86
N ASP A 101 -1.91 21.91 5.92
CA ASP A 101 -0.81 22.33 5.04
C ASP A 101 -1.23 22.26 3.57
N GLY A 102 -1.05 23.36 2.85
CA GLY A 102 -1.38 23.48 1.44
C GLY A 102 -2.77 24.07 1.15
N ILE A 103 -3.71 24.09 2.10
CA ILE A 103 -5.02 24.74 1.88
C ILE A 103 -4.83 26.26 1.66
N GLU A 104 -4.12 26.90 2.58
CA GLU A 104 -3.91 28.36 2.54
C GLU A 104 -2.98 28.76 1.38
N GLU A 105 -1.95 27.94 1.10
CA GLU A 105 -1.08 28.13 -0.07
C GLU A 105 -1.88 27.99 -1.38
N ALA A 106 -2.71 26.96 -1.52
CA ALA A 106 -3.56 26.78 -2.69
C ALA A 106 -4.56 27.94 -2.86
N LEU A 107 -5.14 28.44 -1.76
CA LEU A 107 -6.04 29.58 -1.80
C LEU A 107 -5.32 30.84 -2.33
N HIS A 108 -4.19 31.21 -1.74
CA HIS A 108 -3.45 32.39 -2.19
C HIS A 108 -2.92 32.25 -3.62
N LEU A 109 -2.43 31.07 -3.99
CA LEU A 109 -1.96 30.81 -5.35
C LEU A 109 -3.11 30.77 -6.36
N SER A 110 -4.31 30.35 -5.98
CA SER A 110 -5.47 30.40 -6.88
C SER A 110 -5.91 31.84 -7.16
N HIS A 111 -5.83 32.75 -6.17
CA HIS A 111 -6.00 34.20 -6.40
C HIS A 111 -4.92 34.78 -7.30
N ALA A 112 -3.66 34.38 -7.11
CA ALA A 112 -2.57 34.80 -7.98
C ALA A 112 -2.75 34.28 -9.42
N LEU A 113 -3.18 33.04 -9.58
CA LEU A 113 -3.50 32.43 -10.87
C LEU A 113 -4.65 33.17 -11.56
N GLU A 114 -5.70 33.50 -10.82
CA GLU A 114 -6.84 34.28 -11.32
C GLU A 114 -6.39 35.63 -11.89
N ALA A 115 -5.50 36.34 -11.19
CA ALA A 115 -4.94 37.61 -11.67
C ALA A 115 -4.09 37.40 -12.95
N LEU A 116 -3.23 36.38 -12.97
CA LEU A 116 -2.41 36.05 -14.13
C LEU A 116 -3.24 35.68 -15.37
N VAL A 117 -4.38 35.01 -15.18
CA VAL A 117 -5.30 34.65 -16.27
C VAL A 117 -6.12 35.84 -16.75
N LYS A 118 -6.50 36.75 -15.85
CA LYS A 118 -7.30 37.94 -16.21
C LYS A 118 -6.49 39.01 -16.93
N ASP A 119 -5.25 39.22 -16.51
CA ASP A 119 -4.40 40.31 -17.01
C ASP A 119 -3.36 39.82 -18.04
N GLY A 120 -3.13 38.52 -18.15
CA GLY A 120 -2.12 37.92 -19.02
C GLY A 120 -2.65 37.54 -20.39
N ASP A 121 -1.88 37.85 -21.43
CA ASP A 121 -1.98 37.15 -22.71
C ASP A 121 -1.33 35.76 -22.56
N LEU A 122 -2.17 34.73 -22.54
CA LEU A 122 -1.78 33.32 -22.34
C LEU A 122 -1.88 32.49 -23.62
N ASP A 123 -2.29 33.10 -24.73
CA ASP A 123 -2.48 32.42 -26.01
C ASP A 123 -1.14 32.17 -26.73
N GLU A 124 -0.14 33.01 -26.45
CA GLU A 124 1.22 32.87 -26.97
C GLU A 124 2.19 32.26 -25.94
N ASP A 125 3.19 31.54 -26.44
CA ASP A 125 4.30 31.06 -25.62
C ASP A 125 5.09 32.26 -25.06
N GLY A 126 5.17 32.38 -23.74
CA GLY A 126 5.84 33.50 -23.10
C GLY A 126 5.85 33.41 -21.57
N PHE A 127 6.56 34.34 -20.94
CA PHE A 127 6.78 34.34 -19.48
C PHE A 127 5.49 34.36 -18.66
N ASN A 128 4.43 35.01 -19.15
CA ASN A 128 3.13 35.06 -18.47
C ASN A 128 2.45 33.69 -18.47
N ARG A 129 2.50 32.98 -19.61
CA ARG A 129 2.00 31.61 -19.75
C ARG A 129 2.76 30.64 -18.86
N ASP A 130 4.08 30.71 -18.85
CA ASP A 130 4.93 29.87 -18.00
C ASP A 130 4.70 30.12 -16.51
N ALA A 131 4.56 31.39 -16.11
CA ALA A 131 4.24 31.75 -14.73
C ALA A 131 2.87 31.24 -14.30
N ALA A 132 1.84 31.37 -15.14
CA ALA A 132 0.51 30.84 -14.87
C ALA A 132 0.53 29.31 -14.73
N LEU A 133 1.24 28.60 -15.62
CA LEU A 133 1.39 27.14 -15.55
C LEU A 133 2.11 26.70 -14.28
N TYR A 134 3.18 27.40 -13.89
CA TYR A 134 3.91 27.12 -12.65
C TYR A 134 3.01 27.32 -11.41
N VAL A 135 2.27 28.43 -11.35
CA VAL A 135 1.35 28.69 -10.24
C VAL A 135 0.24 27.64 -10.18
N ALA A 136 -0.30 27.24 -11.33
CA ALA A 136 -1.31 26.17 -11.40
C ALA A 136 -0.77 24.83 -10.88
N ASP A 137 0.46 24.43 -11.24
CA ASP A 137 1.11 23.22 -10.73
C ASP A 137 1.28 23.28 -9.20
N ARG A 138 1.68 24.44 -8.67
CA ARG A 138 1.82 24.65 -7.23
C ARG A 138 0.48 24.52 -6.48
N VAL A 139 -0.62 25.03 -7.05
CA VAL A 139 -1.98 24.82 -6.52
C VAL A 139 -2.33 23.34 -6.48
N VAL A 140 -2.10 22.60 -7.57
CA VAL A 140 -2.38 21.16 -7.65
C VAL A 140 -1.58 20.39 -6.59
N MET A 141 -0.29 20.67 -6.45
CA MET A 141 0.55 20.04 -5.43
C MET A 141 0.07 20.33 -4.00
N ALA A 142 -0.34 21.56 -3.73
CA ALA A 142 -0.84 21.97 -2.43
C ALA A 142 -2.18 21.28 -2.10
N MET A 143 -3.09 21.20 -3.08
CA MET A 143 -4.35 20.46 -2.95
C MET A 143 -4.13 18.96 -2.72
N HIS A 144 -3.17 18.33 -3.40
CA HIS A 144 -2.82 16.92 -3.14
C HIS A 144 -2.28 16.67 -1.72
N ARG A 145 -1.60 17.65 -1.12
CA ARG A 145 -1.19 17.55 0.30
C ARG A 145 -2.39 17.64 1.21
N ALA A 146 -3.26 18.62 0.97
CA ALA A 146 -4.49 18.81 1.72
C ALA A 146 -5.39 17.57 1.67
N THR A 147 -5.61 16.96 0.50
CA THR A 147 -6.40 15.72 0.36
C THR A 147 -5.83 14.58 1.20
N ARG A 148 -4.51 14.36 1.18
CA ARG A 148 -3.89 13.30 2.00
C ARG A 148 -4.08 13.54 3.49
N GLN A 149 -4.07 14.79 3.95
CA GLN A 149 -4.35 15.12 5.33
C GLN A 149 -5.82 14.88 5.69
N LEU A 150 -6.75 15.24 4.80
CA LEU A 150 -8.18 14.96 4.96
C LEU A 150 -8.48 13.46 4.98
N ASP A 151 -7.85 12.67 4.11
CA ASP A 151 -7.98 11.20 4.11
C ASP A 151 -7.50 10.63 5.45
N ARG A 152 -6.37 11.13 5.95
CA ARG A 152 -5.83 10.71 7.26
C ARG A 152 -6.77 11.07 8.42
N ILE A 153 -7.40 12.24 8.36
CA ILE A 153 -8.43 12.64 9.33
C ILE A 153 -9.64 11.71 9.21
N GLY A 154 -10.07 11.39 7.99
CA GLY A 154 -11.14 10.43 7.71
C GLY A 154 -10.86 9.06 8.33
N ASP A 155 -9.65 8.53 8.17
CA ASP A 155 -9.22 7.27 8.79
C ASP A 155 -9.30 7.32 10.32
N ILE A 156 -8.80 8.40 10.94
CA ILE A 156 -8.83 8.59 12.39
C ILE A 156 -10.27 8.66 12.91
N LEU A 157 -11.14 9.41 12.24
CA LEU A 157 -12.53 9.60 12.66
C LEU A 157 -13.42 8.40 12.35
N GLY A 158 -13.10 7.64 11.30
CA GLY A 158 -13.83 6.49 10.78
C GLY A 158 -13.39 5.14 11.34
N ASN A 159 -12.43 5.12 12.28
CA ASN A 159 -11.88 3.90 12.87
C ASN A 159 -13.01 2.96 13.39
N PRO A 160 -13.12 1.70 12.90
CA PRO A 160 -14.15 0.74 13.31
C PRO A 160 -14.20 0.47 14.82
N GLY A 161 -13.08 0.57 15.54
CA GLY A 161 -13.04 0.43 17.01
C GLY A 161 -13.82 1.52 17.78
N ARG A 162 -14.22 2.60 17.09
CA ARG A 162 -15.22 3.57 17.57
C ARG A 162 -16.65 3.07 17.29
N ILE A 163 -16.91 2.62 16.07
CA ILE A 163 -18.24 2.15 15.63
C ILE A 163 -18.70 0.94 16.44
N GLU A 164 -17.79 0.03 16.78
CA GLU A 164 -18.09 -1.16 17.61
C GLU A 164 -18.40 -0.81 19.07
N ARG A 165 -17.80 0.25 19.63
CA ARG A 165 -18.12 0.76 20.98
C ARG A 165 -19.41 1.58 21.02
N ASP A 166 -19.61 2.47 20.06
CA ASP A 166 -20.86 3.25 19.93
C ASP A 166 -22.09 2.34 19.71
N ARG A 167 -21.88 1.10 19.22
CA ARG A 167 -22.91 0.05 19.13
C ARG A 167 -23.06 -0.81 20.39
N ALA A 168 -22.10 -0.78 21.31
CA ALA A 168 -22.06 -1.60 22.53
C ALA A 168 -22.54 -0.87 23.79
N THR A 169 -22.62 0.47 23.76
CA THR A 169 -23.32 1.33 24.74
C THR A 169 -24.74 1.61 24.32
#